data_AF-A0A382INN5-F1
#
_entry.id   AF-A0A382INN5-F1
#
_cell.length_a   1.000
_cell.length_b   1.000
_cell.length_c   1.000
_cell.angle_alpha   90.00
_cell.angle_beta   90.00
_cell.angle_gamma   90.00
#
_symmetry.space_group_name_H-M   'P 1'
#
loop_
_entity.id
_entity.type
_entity.pdbx_description
1 polymer ?
#
loop_
_entity_poly.entity_id
_entity_poly.type
_entity_poly.pdbx_seq_one_letter_code
_entity_poly.pdbx_strand_id
1 'polypeptide(L)'
;MENDIVFKEQLSLAEIPQTMEKDYHVYVIQLSRKKNEIKDSVYVGMTWRHPYERYFWHLCNKNQQGSSHVIKRGKVMINFEGPMSKKKAEKREAELAKELKERFIVYGGH
;
A
#
# COMPACT_ATOMS: atom_id res chain seq x y z
N MET A 1 6.45 -20.61 5.88
CA MET A 1 6.97 -20.91 7.24
C MET A 1 8.12 -19.97 7.61
N GLU A 2 9.28 -20.00 6.93
CA GLU A 2 10.41 -19.10 7.23
C GLU A 2 10.07 -17.61 6.97
N ASN A 3 9.47 -17.30 5.81
CA ASN A 3 9.02 -15.93 5.48
C ASN A 3 7.94 -15.38 6.43
N ASP A 4 7.19 -16.24 7.14
CA ASP A 4 6.16 -15.79 8.07
C ASP A 4 6.73 -15.35 9.41
N ILE A 5 7.78 -16.05 9.87
CA ILE A 5 8.50 -15.73 11.10
C ILE A 5 9.23 -14.39 10.89
N VAL A 6 10.04 -14.30 9.83
CA VAL A 6 10.76 -13.07 9.46
C VAL A 6 9.79 -11.90 9.32
N PHE A 7 8.65 -12.08 8.65
CA PHE A 7 7.66 -11.02 8.50
C PHE A 7 7.11 -10.54 9.85
N LYS A 8 6.75 -11.45 10.77
CA LYS A 8 6.21 -11.08 12.09
C LYS A 8 7.27 -10.40 12.96
N GLU A 9 8.50 -10.89 12.94
CA GLU A 9 9.62 -10.28 13.67
C GLU A 9 9.90 -8.86 13.18
N GLN A 10 9.96 -8.64 11.87
CA GLN A 10 10.20 -7.30 11.31
C GLN A 10 9.10 -6.31 11.68
N LEU A 11 7.82 -6.73 11.69
CA LEU A 11 6.73 -5.87 12.15
C LEU A 11 6.86 -5.51 13.62
N SER A 12 7.23 -6.48 14.45
CA SER A 12 7.43 -6.26 15.89
C SER A 12 8.60 -5.32 16.15
N LEU A 13 9.73 -5.51 15.46
CA LEU A 13 10.91 -4.66 15.57
C LEU A 13 10.64 -3.21 15.11
N ALA A 14 9.78 -3.05 14.11
CA ALA A 14 9.36 -1.74 13.61
C ALA A 14 8.19 -1.13 14.42
N GLU A 15 7.81 -1.74 15.55
CA GLU A 15 6.73 -1.30 16.43
C GLU A 15 5.40 -1.07 15.69
N ILE A 16 5.15 -1.84 14.62
CA ILE A 16 3.94 -1.73 13.85
C ILE A 16 2.79 -2.37 14.64
N PRO A 17 1.75 -1.62 15.02
CA PRO A 17 0.67 -2.15 15.82
C PRO A 17 -0.02 -3.29 15.08
N GLN A 18 -0.34 -4.36 15.81
CA GLN A 18 -1.14 -5.43 15.24
C GLN A 18 -2.51 -4.91 14.86
N THR A 19 -2.96 -5.34 13.69
CA THR A 19 -4.30 -5.05 13.20
C THR A 19 -5.32 -5.79 14.09
N MET A 20 -5.93 -5.09 15.06
CA MET A 20 -6.88 -5.68 16.01
C MET A 20 -8.33 -5.68 15.51
N GLU A 21 -8.72 -4.68 14.72
CA GLU A 21 -10.08 -4.53 14.18
C GLU A 21 -10.07 -4.47 12.65
N LYS A 22 -11.22 -4.73 12.01
CA LYS A 22 -11.38 -4.64 10.54
C LYS A 22 -11.53 -3.19 10.07
N ASP A 23 -10.70 -2.31 10.60
CA ASP A 23 -10.61 -0.95 10.13
C ASP A 23 -9.74 -0.89 8.88
N TYR A 24 -10.22 -0.14 7.90
CA TYR A 24 -9.56 0.02 6.63
C TYR A 24 -8.73 1.29 6.61
N HIS A 25 -7.66 1.22 5.83
CA HIS A 25 -6.77 2.34 5.53
C HIS A 25 -6.66 2.46 4.02
N VAL A 26 -6.44 3.68 3.55
CA VAL A 26 -6.06 3.98 2.16
C VAL A 26 -4.60 4.42 2.18
N TYR A 27 -3.79 3.92 1.27
CA TYR A 27 -2.36 4.17 1.26
C TYR A 27 -1.83 4.48 -0.13
N VAL A 28 -0.67 5.15 -0.17
CA VAL A 28 0.01 5.57 -1.39
C VAL A 28 1.45 5.10 -1.36
N ILE A 29 1.85 4.30 -2.35
CA ILE A 29 3.22 3.82 -2.53
C ILE A 29 3.82 4.47 -3.77
N GLN A 30 4.97 5.11 -3.61
CA GLN A 30 5.79 5.59 -4.72
C GLN A 30 6.33 4.40 -5.52
N LEU A 31 6.19 4.45 -6.84
CA LEU A 31 6.73 3.45 -7.76
C LEU A 31 7.99 4.00 -8.45
N SER A 32 8.93 3.11 -8.78
CA SER A 32 10.05 3.43 -9.65
C SER A 32 9.56 3.82 -11.03
N ARG A 33 10.10 4.89 -11.60
CA ARG A 33 9.73 5.40 -12.93
C ARG A 33 10.06 4.40 -14.06
N LYS A 34 9.18 4.23 -15.04
CA LYS A 34 9.49 3.52 -16.31
C LYS A 34 10.24 4.45 -17.26
N LYS A 35 10.99 3.89 -18.22
CA LYS A 35 11.78 4.66 -19.21
C LYS A 35 10.97 5.71 -19.99
N ASN A 36 9.68 5.48 -20.21
CA ASN A 36 8.80 6.35 -20.99
C ASN A 36 7.87 7.23 -20.14
N GLU A 37 7.99 7.18 -18.81
CA GLU A 37 7.15 7.99 -17.92
C GLU A 37 7.82 9.36 -17.67
N ILE A 38 7.10 10.44 -18.00
CA ILE A 38 7.56 11.82 -17.79
C ILE A 38 7.28 12.34 -16.37
N LYS A 39 6.27 11.78 -15.70
CA LYS A 39 5.90 12.06 -14.32
C LYS A 39 6.24 10.87 -13.44
N ASP A 40 6.41 11.12 -12.15
CA ASP A 40 6.50 10.06 -11.17
C ASP A 40 5.21 9.25 -11.07
N SER A 41 5.34 7.99 -10.65
CA SER A 41 4.22 7.05 -10.57
C SER A 41 3.93 6.65 -9.14
N VAL A 42 2.65 6.48 -8.81
CA VAL A 42 2.20 6.02 -7.50
C VAL A 42 1.19 4.88 -7.64
N TYR A 43 1.12 4.03 -6.63
CA TYR A 43 0.06 3.04 -6.45
C TYR A 43 -0.81 3.45 -5.26
N VAL A 44 -2.11 3.59 -5.49
CA VAL A 44 -3.11 3.81 -4.44
C VAL A 44 -3.82 2.48 -4.18
N GLY A 45 -3.93 2.11 -2.91
CA GLY A 45 -4.61 0.89 -2.50
C GLY A 45 -5.34 1.07 -1.17
N MET A 46 -6.34 0.23 -0.93
CA MET A 46 -6.89 0.05 0.42
C MET A 46 -6.42 -1.26 1.09
N THR A 47 -6.47 -1.31 2.41
CA THR A 47 -6.23 -2.52 3.18
C THR A 47 -6.93 -2.48 4.53
N TRP A 48 -7.33 -3.64 5.06
CA TRP A 48 -7.78 -3.76 6.45
C TRP A 48 -6.61 -3.92 7.43
N ARG A 49 -5.37 -4.00 6.95
CA ARG A 49 -4.17 -4.07 7.79
C ARG A 49 -3.61 -2.70 8.10
N HIS A 50 -2.69 -2.62 9.04
CA HIS A 50 -1.82 -1.46 9.11
C HIS A 50 -1.10 -1.23 7.75
N PRO A 51 -1.02 0.00 7.22
CA PRO A 51 -0.43 0.26 5.91
C PRO A 51 1.01 -0.23 5.74
N TYR A 52 1.84 -0.11 6.78
CA TYR A 52 3.20 -0.66 6.76
C TYR A 52 3.22 -2.19 6.78
N GLU A 53 2.27 -2.85 7.45
CA GLU A 53 2.10 -4.30 7.36
C GLU A 53 1.80 -4.70 5.91
N ARG A 54 0.85 -4.01 5.25
CA ARG A 54 0.53 -4.25 3.83
C ARG A 54 1.70 -3.92 2.90
N TYR A 55 2.49 -2.90 3.23
CA TYR A 55 3.67 -2.53 2.46
C TYR A 55 4.73 -3.64 2.48
N PHE A 56 5.12 -4.12 3.66
CA PHE A 56 6.02 -5.26 3.79
C PHE A 56 5.45 -6.51 3.12
N TRP A 57 4.13 -6.70 3.17
CA TRP A 57 3.47 -7.82 2.51
C TRP A 57 3.70 -7.81 1.00
N HIS A 58 3.63 -6.63 0.37
CA HIS A 58 3.96 -6.48 -1.05
C HIS A 58 5.43 -6.76 -1.34
N LEU A 59 6.35 -6.22 -0.52
CA LEU A 59 7.80 -6.38 -0.72
C LEU A 59 8.24 -7.84 -0.65
N CYS A 60 7.71 -8.59 0.31
CA CYS A 60 8.01 -10.02 0.47
C CYS A 60 7.16 -10.92 -0.45
N ASN A 61 6.31 -10.33 -1.32
CA ASN A 61 5.31 -11.03 -2.13
C ASN A 61 4.56 -12.12 -1.34
N LYS A 62 4.18 -11.79 -0.10
CA LYS A 62 3.66 -12.77 0.85
C LYS A 62 2.36 -13.38 0.32
N ASN A 63 2.29 -14.71 0.32
CA ASN A 63 1.17 -15.51 -0.19
C ASN A 63 0.76 -15.17 -1.64
N GLN A 64 1.61 -14.52 -2.44
CA GLN A 64 1.28 -14.08 -3.81
C GLN A 64 0.06 -13.15 -3.90
N GLN A 65 -0.25 -12.42 -2.82
CA GLN A 65 -1.42 -11.53 -2.72
C GLN A 65 -1.07 -10.04 -2.84
N GLY A 66 0.18 -9.73 -3.19
CA GLY A 66 0.62 -8.36 -3.44
C GLY A 66 0.15 -7.87 -4.81
N SER A 67 0.04 -6.56 -4.96
CA SER A 67 -0.20 -5.93 -6.26
C SER A 67 1.04 -6.11 -7.13
N SER A 68 0.87 -6.60 -8.36
CA SER A 68 1.99 -6.79 -9.29
C SER A 68 2.74 -5.49 -9.59
N HIS A 69 2.06 -4.34 -9.50
CA HIS A 69 2.68 -3.02 -9.65
C HIS A 69 3.64 -2.73 -8.50
N VAL A 70 3.20 -3.00 -7.27
CA VAL A 70 4.01 -2.73 -6.06
C VAL A 70 5.13 -3.74 -5.92
N ILE A 71 4.88 -5.04 -6.18
CA ILE A 71 5.94 -6.08 -6.13
C ILE A 71 7.10 -5.73 -7.07
N LYS A 72 6.79 -5.28 -8.29
CA LYS A 72 7.82 -5.02 -9.32
C LYS A 72 8.49 -3.66 -9.20
N ARG A 73 7.77 -2.65 -8.70
CA ARG A 73 8.20 -1.24 -8.79
C ARG A 73 8.07 -0.45 -7.49
N GLY A 74 7.44 -0.99 -6.45
CA GLY A 74 7.24 -0.30 -5.18
C GLY A 74 8.57 0.13 -4.57
N LYS A 75 8.66 1.40 -4.14
CA LYS A 75 9.86 1.98 -3.57
C LYS A 75 9.69 2.41 -2.13
N VAL A 76 8.70 3.26 -1.84
CA VAL A 76 8.49 3.82 -0.49
C VAL A 76 7.00 4.06 -0.28
N MET A 77 6.50 3.79 0.93
CA MET A 77 5.19 4.26 1.40
C MET A 77 5.27 5.77 1.68
N ILE A 78 4.51 6.59 0.96
CA ILE A 78 4.61 8.05 1.06
C ILE A 78 3.45 8.69 1.82
N ASN A 79 2.31 8.01 1.92
CA ASN A 79 1.16 8.49 2.68
C ASN A 79 0.22 7.34 3.03
N PHE A 80 -0.55 7.49 4.10
CA PHE A 80 -1.73 6.69 4.38
C PHE A 80 -2.77 7.45 5.22
N GLU A 81 -4.03 7.05 5.08
CA GLU A 81 -5.18 7.62 5.78
C GLU A 81 -5.98 6.50 6.46
N GLY A 82 -6.52 6.76 7.65
CA GLY A 82 -7.31 5.82 8.44
C GLY A 82 -6.95 5.87 9.92
N PRO A 83 -7.53 4.98 10.76
CA PRO A 83 -8.51 3.94 10.41
C PRO A 83 -9.87 4.50 9.94
N MET A 84 -10.59 3.75 9.10
CA MET A 84 -11.96 4.09 8.66
C MET A 84 -12.77 2.85 8.24
N SER A 85 -14.09 2.99 8.14
CA SER A 85 -14.95 1.88 7.68
C SER A 85 -14.65 1.47 6.24
N LYS A 86 -14.90 0.20 5.88
CA LYS A 86 -14.69 -0.33 4.51
C LYS A 86 -15.32 0.55 3.43
N LYS A 87 -16.59 0.94 3.60
CA LYS A 87 -17.32 1.77 2.64
C LYS A 87 -16.69 3.15 2.48
N LYS A 88 -16.16 3.73 3.57
CA LYS A 88 -15.44 5.01 3.53
C LYS A 88 -14.09 4.85 2.83
N ALA A 89 -13.38 3.76 3.08
CA ALA A 89 -12.10 3.46 2.42
C ALA A 89 -12.26 3.23 0.92
N GLU A 90 -13.26 2.47 0.47
CA GLU A 90 -13.56 2.27 -0.96
C GLU A 90 -13.80 3.61 -1.68
N LYS A 91 -14.63 4.47 -1.09
CA LYS A 91 -14.86 5.82 -1.64
C LYS A 91 -13.58 6.66 -1.65
N ARG A 92 -12.83 6.62 -0.55
CA ARG A 92 -11.62 7.43 -0.38
C ARG A 92 -10.48 6.99 -1.29
N GLU A 93 -10.31 5.70 -1.52
CA GLU A 93 -9.33 5.14 -2.45
C GLU A 93 -9.52 5.73 -3.86
N ALA A 94 -10.75 5.71 -4.37
CA ALA A 94 -11.08 6.26 -5.68
C ALA A 94 -10.93 7.79 -5.74
N GLU A 95 -11.26 8.51 -4.66
CA GLU A 95 -11.10 9.97 -4.58
C GLU A 95 -9.62 10.38 -4.55
N LEU A 96 -8.82 9.77 -3.67
CA LEU A 96 -7.39 10.05 -3.57
C LEU A 96 -6.66 9.74 -4.88
N ALA A 97 -7.05 8.66 -5.56
CA ALA A 97 -6.51 8.35 -6.88
C ALA A 97 -6.84 9.41 -7.93
N LYS A 98 -7.99 10.10 -7.84
CA LYS A 98 -8.32 11.23 -8.74
C LYS A 98 -7.50 12.47 -8.39
N GLU A 99 -7.38 12.81 -7.12
CA GLU A 99 -6.58 13.96 -6.64
C GLU A 99 -5.12 13.87 -7.10
N LEU A 100 -4.53 12.67 -7.03
CA LEU A 100 -3.12 12.45 -7.37
C LEU A 100 -2.83 12.48 -8.88
N LYS A 101 -3.83 12.35 -9.76
CA LYS A 101 -3.63 12.35 -11.23
C LYS A 101 -3.08 13.66 -11.76
N GLU A 102 -3.28 14.76 -11.05
CA GLU A 102 -2.71 16.07 -11.44
C GLU A 102 -1.18 16.01 -11.43
N ARG A 103 -0.60 15.32 -10.44
CA ARG A 103 0.84 15.32 -10.14
C ARG A 103 1.55 14.03 -10.57
N PHE A 104 0.86 12.89 -10.56
CA PHE A 104 1.46 11.56 -10.74
C PHE A 104 0.74 10.73 -11.81
N ILE A 105 1.42 9.71 -12.31
CA ILE A 105 0.80 8.58 -13.01
C ILE A 105 0.28 7.62 -11.93
N VAL A 106 -1.04 7.47 -11.84
CA VAL A 106 -1.69 6.71 -10.76
C VAL A 106 -2.06 5.30 -11.23
N TYR A 107 -1.71 4.31 -10.42
CA TYR A 107 -2.11 2.91 -10.54
C TYR A 107 -2.95 2.50 -9.32
N GLY A 108 -3.86 1.53 -9.46
CA GLY A 108 -4.82 1.19 -8.41
C GLY A 108 -5.94 2.22 -8.29
N GLY A 109 -6.51 2.42 -7.10
CA GLY A 109 -7.56 3.43 -6.92
C GLY A 109 -8.92 3.03 -7.48
N HIS A 110 -9.32 1.77 -7.25
CA HIS A 110 -10.54 1.17 -7.83
C HIS A 110 -11.83 1.65 -7.17
#